data_AF-A0A351KC97-F1
#
_entry.id   AF-A0A351KC97-F1
#
_cell.length_a   1.000
_cell.length_b   1.000
_cell.length_c   1.000
_cell.angle_alpha   90.00
_cell.angle_beta   90.00
_cell.angle_gamma   90.00
#
_symmetry.space_group_name_H-M   'P 1'
#
loop_
_entity.id
_entity.type
_entity.pdbx_description
1 polymer ?
#
loop_
_entity_poly.entity_id
_entity_poly.type
_entity_poly.pdbx_seq_one_letter_code
_entity_poly.pdbx_strand_id
1 'polypeptide(L)' 'MRSTVVGVVGGSGAGKTTLVRGLVDRLGSDASVLWFDEYYHDLVHLDPAERAVVNFDHPDSLDVDLLVAH' A
#
# COMPACT_ATOMS: atom_id res chain seq x y z
N MET A 1 -23.08 -9.85 0.29
CA MET A 1 -21.99 -10.33 1.17
C MET A 1 -21.46 -9.16 1.96
N ARG A 2 -21.01 -9.36 3.20
CA ARG A 2 -20.45 -8.29 4.03
C ARG A 2 -18.96 -8.56 4.20
N SER A 3 -18.13 -7.65 3.71
CA SER A 3 -16.68 -7.72 3.86
C SER A 3 -16.24 -6.94 5.09
N THR A 4 -15.17 -7.38 5.74
CA THR A 4 -14.52 -6.67 6.84
C THR A 4 -13.18 -6.16 6.35
N VAL A 5 -12.91 -4.87 6.52
CA VAL A 5 -11.63 -4.25 6.18
C VAL A 5 -10.79 -4.09 7.44
N VAL A 6 -9.53 -4.51 7.37
CA VAL A 6 -8.57 -4.41 8.48
C VAL A 6 -7.33 -3.66 7.99
N GLY A 7 -7.05 -2.50 8.57
CA GLY A 7 -5.83 -1.74 8.31
C GLY A 7 -4.66 -2.26 9.14
N VAL A 8 -3.52 -2.55 8.50
CA VAL A 8 -2.28 -2.96 9.17
C VAL A 8 -1.24 -1.85 9.01
N VAL A 9 -0.93 -1.15 10.09
CA VAL A 9 -0.06 0.05 10.09
C VAL A 9 1.18 -0.15 10.97
N GLY A 10 2.22 0.67 10.73
CA GLY A 10 3.48 0.64 11.49
C GLY A 10 4.69 1.05 10.65
N GLY A 11 5.81 1.32 11.30
CA GLY A 11 7.05 1.74 10.62
C GLY A 11 7.64 0.68 9.67
N SER A 12 8.60 1.10 8.85
CA SER A 12 9.40 0.17 8.04
C SER A 12 10.13 -0.85 8.94
N GLY A 13 10.22 -2.10 8.50
CA GLY A 13 10.84 -3.18 9.27
C GLY A 13 10.03 -3.75 10.44
N ALA A 14 8.84 -3.21 10.75
CA ALA A 14 8.00 -3.66 11.88
C ALA A 14 7.33 -5.05 11.68
N GLY A 15 7.57 -5.73 10.55
CA GLY A 15 7.01 -7.07 10.29
C GLY A 15 5.60 -7.11 9.69
N LYS A 16 5.04 -5.98 9.23
CA LYS A 16 3.70 -5.88 8.62
C LYS A 16 3.50 -6.88 7.48
N THR A 17 4.42 -6.92 6.53
CA THR A 17 4.37 -7.84 5.38
C THR A 17 4.36 -9.30 5.82
N THR A 18 5.15 -9.65 6.84
CA THR A 18 5.17 -11.02 7.40
C THR A 18 3.84 -11.37 8.06
N LEU A 19 3.26 -10.44 8.82
CA LEU A 19 1.94 -10.62 9.44
C LEU A 19 0.86 -10.85 8.38
N VAL A 20 0.79 -9.97 7.37
CA VAL A 20 -0.23 -10.05 6.31
C VAL A 20 -0.10 -11.36 5.52
N ARG A 21 1.11 -11.76 5.13
CA ARG A 21 1.33 -13.06 4.45
C ARG A 21 0.86 -14.24 5.30
N GLY A 22 1.20 -14.25 6.59
CA GLY A 22 0.75 -15.31 7.50
C GLY A 22 -0.77 -15.33 7.77
N LEU A 23 -1.48 -14.22 7.56
CA LEU A 23 -2.94 -14.16 7.58
C LEU A 23 -3.52 -14.72 6.27
N VAL A 24 -3.00 -14.30 5.11
CA VAL A 24 -3.43 -14.81 3.80
C VAL A 24 -3.22 -16.32 3.71
N ASP A 25 -2.07 -16.83 4.15
CA ASP A 25 -1.77 -18.27 4.15
C ASP A 25 -2.79 -19.08 4.98
N ARG A 26 -3.36 -18.48 6.03
CA ARG A 26 -4.37 -19.12 6.90
C ARG A 26 -5.79 -18.97 6.40
N LEU A 27 -6.12 -17.83 5.78
CA LEU A 27 -7.47 -17.50 5.33
C LEU A 27 -7.74 -17.96 3.88
N GLY A 28 -6.69 -18.19 3.10
CA GLY A 28 -6.81 -18.64 1.71
C GLY A 28 -7.67 -17.70 0.87
N SER A 29 -8.67 -18.26 0.19
CA SER A 29 -9.58 -17.52 -0.69
C SER A 29 -10.53 -16.56 0.02
N ASP A 30 -10.62 -16.62 1.35
CA ASP A 30 -11.47 -15.74 2.15
C ASP A 30 -10.80 -14.39 2.44
N ALA A 31 -9.54 -14.21 2.04
CA ALA A 31 -8.79 -12.97 2.19
C ALA A 31 -8.35 -12.42 0.84
N SER A 32 -8.32 -11.08 0.75
CA SER A 32 -7.65 -10.33 -0.30
C SER A 32 -6.83 -9.23 0.34
N VAL A 33 -5.73 -8.83 -0.31
CA VAL A 33 -4.81 -7.84 0.22
C VAL A 33 -4.71 -6.68 -0.75
N LEU A 34 -4.85 -5.47 -0.22
CA LEU A 34 -4.49 -4.24 -0.89
C LEU A 34 -3.23 -3.71 -0.20
N TRP A 35 -2.15 -3.57 -0.95
CA TRP A 35 -0.91 -2.98 -0.45
C TRP A 35 -0.97 -1.48 -0.66
N PHE A 36 -0.97 -0.70 0.41
CA PHE A 36 -1.05 0.76 0.28
C PHE A 36 0.14 1.34 -0.49
N ASP A 37 1.30 0.70 -0.39
CA ASP A 37 2.52 1.05 -1.15
C ASP A 37 2.36 0.86 -2.68
N GLU A 38 1.33 0.16 -3.17
CA GLU A 38 1.04 0.06 -4.61
C GLU A 38 0.31 1.29 -5.15
N TYR A 39 -0.11 2.21 -4.27
CA TYR A 39 -0.84 3.42 -4.63
C TYR A 39 0.02 4.68 -4.61
N TYR A 40 1.35 4.58 -4.64
CA TYR A 40 2.18 5.76 -4.92
C TYR A 40 1.89 6.29 -6.32
N HIS A 41 1.86 7.61 -6.48
CA HIS A 41 1.71 8.23 -7.79
C HIS A 41 2.86 7.81 -8.72
N ASP A 42 2.53 7.46 -9.97
CA ASP A 42 3.52 7.12 -10.98
C ASP A 42 4.32 8.37 -11.37
N LEU A 43 5.64 8.30 -11.18
CA LEU A 43 6.59 9.38 -11.48
C LEU A 43 7.32 9.18 -12.81
N VAL A 44 6.90 8.23 -13.65
CA VAL A 44 7.56 7.96 -14.94
C VAL A 44 7.63 9.18 -15.85
N HIS A 45 6.67 10.10 -15.70
CA HIS A 45 6.56 11.35 -16.44
C HIS A 45 7.56 12.43 -16.00
N LEU A 46 8.21 12.26 -14.84
CA LEU A 46 9.23 13.19 -14.33
C LEU A 46 10.63 12.81 -14.81
N ASP A 47 11.46 13.82 -15.02
CA ASP A 47 12.88 13.62 -15.31
C ASP A 47 13.62 13.01 -14.10
N PRO A 48 14.75 12.31 -14.30
CA PRO A 48 15.46 11.63 -13.21
C PRO A 48 15.83 12.54 -12.03
N ALA A 49 16.19 13.80 -12.30
CA ALA A 49 16.56 14.77 -11.26
C ALA A 49 15.36 15.18 -10.39
N GLU A 50 14.18 15.33 -10.99
CA GLU A 50 12.94 15.68 -10.29
C GLU A 50 12.44 14.48 -9.47
N ARG A 51 12.52 13.27 -10.03
CA ARG A 51 12.15 12.04 -9.35
C ARG A 51 13.00 11.77 -8.11
N ALA A 52 14.29 12.12 -8.16
CA ALA A 52 15.23 11.87 -7.07
C ALA A 52 14.94 12.68 -5.80
N VAL A 53 14.17 13.78 -5.90
CA VAL A 53 13.86 14.65 -4.76
C VAL A 53 12.45 14.45 -4.21
N VAL A 54 11.68 13.50 -4.74
CA VAL A 54 10.33 13.22 -4.25
C VAL A 54 10.38 12.58 -2.87
N ASN A 55 9.56 13.10 -1.95
CA ASN A 55 9.38 12.57 -0.61
C ASN A 55 8.20 11.59 -0.56
N PHE A 56 8.50 10.29 -0.56
CA PHE A 56 7.49 9.22 -0.45
C PHE A 56 6.87 9.08 0.93
N ASP A 57 7.44 9.71 1.97
CA ASP A 57 6.81 9.73 3.30
C ASP A 57 5.74 10.83 3.41
N HIS A 58 5.60 11.69 2.40
CA HIS A 58 4.55 12.70 2.37
C HIS A 58 3.21 12.07 1.98
N PRO A 59 2.09 12.39 2.67
CA PRO A 59 0.77 11.86 2.33
C PRO A 59 0.37 12.05 0.86
N ASP A 60 0.69 13.20 0.27
CA ASP A 60 0.40 13.52 -1.14
C ASP A 60 1.15 12.64 -2.16
N SER A 61 2.10 11.82 -1.73
CA SER A 61 2.75 10.86 -2.64
C SER A 61 1.84 9.67 -2.99
N LEU A 62 0.74 9.48 -2.27
CA LEU A 62 -0.21 8.39 -2.41
C LEU A 62 -1.51 8.84 -3.09
N ASP A 63 -1.96 8.06 -4.06
CA ASP A 63 -3.23 8.20 -4.75
C ASP A 63 -4.37 7.58 -3.91
N VAL A 64 -4.82 8.34 -2.91
CA VAL A 64 -5.89 7.92 -2.00
C VAL A 64 -7.22 7.75 -2.73
N ASP A 65 -7.48 8.55 -3.76
CA ASP A 65 -8.72 8.46 -4.54
C ASP A 65 -8.77 7.14 -5.32
N LEU A 66 -7.65 6.72 -5.92
CA LEU A 66 -7.53 5.42 -6.56
C LEU A 66 -7.68 4.26 -5.56
N LEU A 67 -7.12 4.37 -4.34
CA LEU A 67 -7.31 3.38 -3.29
C LEU A 67 -8.78 3.23 -2.91
N VAL A 68 -9.50 4.35 -2.71
CA VAL A 68 -10.90 4.34 -2.29
C VAL A 68 -11.83 3.80 -3.38
N ALA A 69 -11.45 3.96 -4.65
CA ALA A 69 -12.22 3.47 -5.79
C ALA A 69 -12.12 1.94 -6.00
N HIS A 70 -11.11 1.28 -5.40
CA HIS A 70 -10.86 -0.16 -5.54
C HIS A 70 -11.67 -1.01 -4.54
#